data_AF-A0A1B8PJA5-F1
#
_entry.id   AF-A0A1B8PJA5-F1
#
_cell.length_a   1.000
_cell.length_b   1.000
_cell.length_c   1.000
_cell.angle_alpha   90.00
_cell.angle_beta   90.00
_cell.angle_gamma   90.00
#
_symmetry.space_group_name_H-M   'P 1'
#
loop_
_entity.id
_entity.type
_entity.pdbx_description
1 polymer ?
#
loop_
_entity_poly.entity_id
_entity_poly.type
_entity_poly.pdbx_seq_one_letter_code
_entity_poly.pdbx_strand_id
1 'polypeptide(L)'
;MTICRYIFIIFIILLIFILIFAFLLYLFLAKETAYYYCDEICITIIQHHQGRDTFFRIYDGIIISRNAYLIVPYAEYPLETYIYIKREKNNGKIIVENFTEPVKYKGVLNNVDFHVSSYDSNEIKYRDLRYSYLIF
;
A
#
# COMPACT_ATOMS: atom_id res chain seq x y z
N MET A 1 -51.72 11.35 14.30
CA MET A 1 -51.08 10.29 13.47
C MET A 1 -50.09 10.82 12.44
N THR A 2 -50.37 11.93 11.75
CA THR A 2 -49.47 12.53 10.74
C THR A 2 -48.16 13.05 11.31
N ILE A 3 -48.16 13.76 12.44
CA ILE A 3 -46.96 14.32 13.07
C ILE A 3 -45.96 13.23 13.52
N CYS A 4 -46.42 12.16 14.18
CA CYS A 4 -45.57 11.01 14.51
C CYS A 4 -44.94 10.37 13.28
N ARG A 5 -45.66 10.33 12.14
CA ARG A 5 -45.14 9.79 10.88
C ARG A 5 -44.02 10.67 10.32
N TYR A 6 -44.16 12.00 10.40
CA TYR A 6 -43.11 12.93 9.98
C TYR A 6 -41.86 12.85 10.87
N ILE A 7 -42.03 12.78 12.19
CA ILE A 7 -40.93 12.60 13.14
C ILE A 7 -40.19 11.29 12.86
N PHE A 8 -40.91 10.21 12.58
CA PHE A 8 -40.33 8.91 12.24
C PHE A 8 -39.54 8.93 10.92
N ILE A 9 -40.05 9.62 9.88
CA ILE A 9 -39.33 9.78 8.61
C ILE A 9 -38.03 10.58 8.82
N ILE A 10 -38.09 11.68 9.58
CA ILE A 10 -36.89 12.49 9.90
C ILE A 10 -35.86 11.64 10.64
N PHE A 11 -36.31 10.81 11.59
CA PHE A 11 -35.42 9.91 12.32
C PHE A 11 -34.74 8.88 11.40
N ILE A 12 -35.48 8.27 10.48
CA ILE A 12 -34.90 7.33 9.50
C ILE A 12 -33.87 8.01 8.60
N ILE A 13 -34.17 9.20 8.09
CA ILE A 13 -33.22 9.97 7.26
C ILE A 13 -31.94 10.26 8.04
N LEU A 14 -32.07 10.71 9.29
CA LEU A 14 -30.92 10.98 10.17
C LEU A 14 -30.08 9.71 10.40
N LEU A 15 -30.73 8.58 10.66
CA LEU A 15 -30.05 7.29 10.85
C LEU A 15 -29.24 6.89 9.61
N ILE A 16 -29.83 7.03 8.41
CA ILE A 16 -29.16 6.73 7.14
C ILE A 16 -27.94 7.64 6.97
N PHE A 17 -28.05 8.93 7.26
CA PHE A 17 -26.93 9.87 7.19
C PHE A 17 -25.80 9.48 8.15
N ILE A 18 -26.12 9.09 9.38
CA ILE A 18 -25.13 8.63 10.37
C ILE A 18 -24.42 7.37 9.87
N LEU A 19 -25.15 6.41 9.30
CA LEU A 19 -24.56 5.19 8.75
C LEU A 19 -23.64 5.46 7.57
N ILE A 20 -24.04 6.34 6.64
CA ILE A 20 -23.20 6.75 5.51
C ILE A 20 -21.93 7.44 6.03
N PHE A 21 -22.06 8.35 7.00
CA PHE A 21 -20.92 9.05 7.58
C PHE A 21 -19.96 8.09 8.28
N ALA A 22 -20.48 7.17 9.09
CA ALA A 22 -19.68 6.14 9.77
C ALA A 22 -18.95 5.24 8.76
N PHE A 23 -19.62 4.86 7.67
CA PHE A 23 -19.01 4.09 6.60
C PHE A 23 -17.87 4.85 5.90
N LEU A 24 -18.08 6.11 5.53
CA LEU A 24 -17.04 6.94 4.92
C LEU A 24 -15.84 7.15 5.86
N LEU A 25 -16.10 7.35 7.15
CA LEU A 25 -15.07 7.52 8.17
C LEU A 25 -14.25 6.22 8.32
N TYR A 26 -14.93 5.07 8.31
CA TYR A 26 -14.27 3.77 8.30
C TYR A 26 -13.39 3.56 7.06
N LEU A 27 -13.87 3.90 5.86
CA LEU A 27 -13.05 3.85 4.63
C LEU A 27 -11.80 4.73 4.73
N PHE A 28 -11.93 5.92 5.32
CA PHE A 28 -10.82 6.86 5.50
C PHE A 28 -9.79 6.37 6.51
N LEU A 29 -10.22 5.73 7.61
CA LEU A 29 -9.32 5.16 8.62
C LEU A 29 -8.60 3.91 8.12
N ALA A 30 -9.24 3.12 7.25
CA ALA A 30 -8.70 1.86 6.73
C ALA A 30 -7.79 2.03 5.50
N LYS A 31 -7.41 3.26 5.13
CA LYS A 31 -6.59 3.53 3.95
C LYS A 31 -5.13 3.13 4.18
N GLU A 32 -4.52 2.49 3.19
CA GLU A 32 -3.07 2.21 3.16
C GLU A 32 -2.41 3.10 2.10
N THR A 33 -1.17 3.52 2.32
CA THR A 33 -0.40 4.27 1.31
C THR A 33 0.36 3.30 0.42
N ALA A 34 0.15 3.44 -0.88
CA ALA A 34 0.88 2.72 -1.91
C ALA A 34 1.74 3.69 -2.71
N TYR A 35 3.00 3.34 -2.91
CA TYR A 35 4.01 4.10 -3.65
C TYR A 35 4.35 3.34 -4.92
N TYR A 36 4.39 4.03 -6.06
CA TYR A 36 4.54 3.41 -7.37
C TYR A 36 5.82 3.89 -8.05
N TYR A 37 6.58 2.92 -8.56
CA TYR A 37 7.65 3.17 -9.51
C TYR A 37 7.32 2.42 -10.79
N CYS A 38 7.11 3.16 -11.86
CA CYS A 38 6.79 2.65 -13.18
C CYS A 38 7.69 3.31 -14.21
N ASP A 39 8.48 2.48 -14.88
CA ASP A 39 9.21 2.86 -16.08
C ASP A 39 8.69 1.98 -17.24
N GLU A 40 9.36 0.87 -17.56
CA GLU A 40 8.84 -0.16 -18.49
C GLU A 40 8.09 -1.30 -17.79
N ILE A 41 8.51 -1.55 -16.55
CA ILE A 41 7.91 -2.49 -15.60
C ILE A 41 7.56 -1.69 -14.34
N CYS A 42 6.63 -2.21 -13.55
CA CYS A 42 6.10 -1.50 -12.39
C CYS A 42 6.27 -2.31 -11.13
N ILE A 43 6.61 -1.62 -10.04
CA ILE A 43 6.50 -2.15 -8.68
C ILE A 43 5.63 -1.24 -7.83
N THR A 44 5.01 -1.83 -6.82
CA THR A 44 4.27 -1.06 -5.80
C THR A 44 4.83 -1.37 -4.42
N ILE A 45 5.15 -0.32 -3.66
CA ILE A 45 5.62 -0.42 -2.29
C ILE A 45 4.47 0.02 -1.38
N ILE A 46 4.06 -0.83 -0.45
CA ILE A 46 2.95 -0.56 0.48
C ILE A 46 3.47 -0.68 1.90
N GLN A 47 3.18 0.32 2.72
CA GLN A 47 3.38 0.22 4.16
C GLN A 47 2.17 -0.51 4.77
N HIS A 48 2.38 -1.76 5.16
CA HIS A 48 1.33 -2.64 5.65
C HIS A 48 1.40 -2.78 7.17
N HIS A 49 0.25 -2.67 7.83
CA HIS A 49 0.12 -2.83 9.28
C HIS A 49 -0.58 -4.16 9.60
N GLN A 50 0.13 -5.05 10.30
CA GLN A 50 -0.42 -6.34 10.75
C GLN A 50 -0.36 -6.40 12.28
N GLY A 51 -1.47 -6.02 12.93
CA GLY A 51 -1.52 -5.94 14.40
C GLY A 51 -0.70 -4.76 14.93
N ARG A 52 0.30 -5.04 15.78
CA ARG A 52 1.28 -4.03 16.24
C ARG A 52 2.45 -3.86 15.28
N ASP A 53 2.70 -4.83 14.43
CA ASP A 53 3.86 -4.84 13.58
C ASP A 53 3.56 -4.13 12.26
N THR A 54 4.58 -3.44 11.74
CA THR A 54 4.51 -2.74 10.47
C THR A 54 5.63 -3.24 9.57
N PHE A 55 5.30 -3.46 8.31
CA PHE A 55 6.21 -3.98 7.31
C PHE A 55 6.04 -3.22 6.01
N PHE A 56 7.08 -3.16 5.20
CA PHE A 56 6.95 -2.77 3.80
C PHE A 56 6.74 -4.01 2.95
N ARG A 57 5.74 -3.97 2.07
CA ARG A 57 5.55 -4.97 1.03
C ARG A 57 5.89 -4.37 -0.31
N ILE A 58 6.75 -5.06 -1.06
CA ILE A 58 7.13 -4.70 -2.41
C ILE A 58 6.48 -5.70 -3.34
N TYR A 59 5.49 -5.25 -4.08
CA TYR A 59 4.71 -6.04 -5.01
C TYR A 59 5.30 -5.97 -6.41
N ASP A 60 5.25 -7.11 -7.07
CA ASP A 60 5.55 -7.21 -8.49
C ASP A 60 4.32 -6.78 -9.32
N GLY A 61 4.31 -5.53 -9.79
CA GLY A 61 3.21 -4.92 -10.54
C GLY A 61 2.54 -3.72 -9.85
N ILE A 62 1.44 -3.24 -10.46
CA ILE A 62 0.63 -2.13 -9.94
C ILE A 62 -0.47 -2.68 -9.03
N ILE A 63 -0.51 -2.22 -7.78
CA ILE A 63 -1.58 -2.55 -6.84
C ILE A 63 -2.57 -1.39 -6.74
N ILE A 64 -3.83 -1.64 -7.07
CA ILE A 64 -4.89 -0.61 -6.99
C ILE A 64 -5.92 -0.86 -5.87
N SER A 65 -5.90 -2.05 -5.25
CA SER A 65 -6.85 -2.48 -4.22
C SER A 65 -6.18 -3.45 -3.25
N ARG A 66 -6.63 -3.50 -2.00
CA ARG A 66 -6.10 -4.40 -0.96
C ARG A 66 -6.44 -5.86 -1.26
N ASN A 67 -7.47 -6.13 -2.07
CA ASN A 67 -7.77 -7.49 -2.53
C ASN A 67 -6.61 -8.14 -3.30
N ALA A 68 -5.74 -7.33 -3.91
CA ALA A 68 -4.56 -7.80 -4.61
C ALA A 68 -3.57 -8.55 -3.71
N TYR A 69 -3.61 -8.34 -2.38
CA TYR A 69 -2.70 -8.98 -1.42
C TYR A 69 -2.82 -10.50 -1.43
N LEU A 70 -3.97 -11.04 -1.84
CA LEU A 70 -4.22 -12.47 -1.91
C LEU A 70 -3.54 -13.13 -3.11
N ILE A 71 -3.33 -12.39 -4.20
CA ILE A 71 -2.99 -12.96 -5.51
C ILE A 71 -1.60 -12.53 -5.96
N VAL A 72 -1.25 -11.27 -5.74
CA VAL A 72 -0.03 -10.69 -6.32
C VAL A 72 1.21 -11.08 -5.49
N PRO A 73 2.29 -11.53 -6.17
CA PRO A 73 3.57 -11.80 -5.50
C PRO A 73 4.15 -10.56 -4.83
N TYR A 74 4.80 -10.77 -3.68
CA TYR A 74 5.46 -9.68 -2.97
C TYR A 74 6.65 -10.17 -2.13
N ALA A 75 7.52 -9.23 -1.78
CA ALA A 75 8.56 -9.39 -0.77
C ALA A 75 8.28 -8.46 0.42
N GLU A 76 8.60 -8.89 1.65
CA GLU A 76 8.40 -8.12 2.88
C GLU A 76 9.73 -7.66 3.47
N TYR A 77 9.78 -6.40 3.89
CA TYR A 77 10.84 -5.79 4.67
C TYR A 77 10.33 -5.32 6.03
N PRO A 78 11.16 -5.36 7.09
CA PRO A 78 10.82 -4.73 8.36
C PRO A 78 10.71 -3.20 8.21
N LEU A 79 9.91 -2.55 9.08
CA LEU A 79 9.70 -1.09 9.02
C LEU A 79 10.99 -0.29 9.25
N GLU A 80 11.93 -0.80 10.03
CA GLU A 80 13.21 -0.13 10.37
C GLU A 80 14.21 -0.06 9.20
N THR A 81 13.70 -0.12 7.97
CA THR A 81 14.49 -0.18 6.75
C THR A 81 14.22 1.00 5.84
N TYR A 82 15.18 1.29 4.96
CA TYR A 82 15.11 2.40 4.03
C TYR A 82 15.12 1.80 2.63
N ILE A 83 13.97 1.88 1.97
CA ILE A 83 13.81 1.33 0.63
C ILE A 83 14.22 2.38 -0.39
N TYR A 84 15.25 2.04 -1.15
CA TYR A 84 15.76 2.82 -2.27
C TYR A 84 15.52 2.08 -3.57
N ILE A 85 15.31 2.82 -4.65
CA ILE A 85 15.09 2.27 -5.99
C ILE A 85 16.18 2.84 -6.86
N LYS A 86 17.01 1.95 -7.41
CA LYS A 86 18.06 2.40 -8.32
C LYS A 86 17.44 2.91 -9.61
N ARG A 87 18.06 3.95 -10.16
CA ARG A 87 17.74 4.44 -11.51
C ARG A 87 18.17 3.45 -12.59
N GLU A 88 19.24 2.70 -12.33
CA GLU A 88 19.72 1.64 -13.22
C GLU A 88 18.92 0.35 -13.03
N LYS A 89 18.70 -0.37 -14.14
CA LYS A 89 18.06 -1.69 -14.14
C LYS A 89 19.12 -2.79 -14.22
N ASN A 90 18.87 -3.92 -13.56
CA ASN A 90 19.68 -5.13 -13.70
C ASN A 90 18.93 -6.15 -14.56
N ASN A 91 19.45 -6.50 -15.73
CA ASN A 91 18.80 -7.45 -16.66
C ASN A 91 17.31 -7.14 -16.93
N GLY A 92 16.97 -5.85 -17.03
CA GLY A 92 15.60 -5.39 -17.27
C GLY A 92 14.71 -5.36 -16.02
N LYS A 93 15.22 -5.74 -14.85
CA LYS A 93 14.51 -5.69 -13.57
C LYS A 93 14.81 -4.41 -12.79
N ILE A 94 13.84 -3.97 -12.00
CA ILE A 94 13.99 -2.85 -11.07
C ILE A 94 14.83 -3.33 -9.88
N ILE A 95 15.86 -2.56 -9.52
CA ILE A 95 16.69 -2.88 -8.38
C ILE A 95 16.15 -2.14 -7.16
N VAL A 96 15.75 -2.91 -6.16
CA VAL A 96 15.40 -2.40 -4.84
C VAL A 96 16.61 -2.58 -3.93
N GLU A 97 17.15 -1.47 -3.46
CA GLU A 97 18.24 -1.44 -2.50
C GLU A 97 17.71 -1.23 -1.08
N ASN A 98 18.26 -2.01 -0.15
CA ASN A 98 18.00 -1.88 1.28
C ASN A 98 19.22 -2.35 2.10
N PHE A 99 19.21 -2.16 3.42
CA PHE A 99 20.30 -2.55 4.33
C PHE A 99 20.26 -4.03 4.70
N THR A 100 19.14 -4.68 4.46
CA THR A 100 18.92 -6.10 4.68
C THR A 100 18.30 -6.71 3.43
N GLU A 101 18.26 -8.03 3.37
CA GLU A 101 17.40 -8.75 2.44
C GLU A 101 15.93 -8.72 2.90
N PRO A 102 14.96 -8.99 2.01
CA PRO A 102 13.58 -9.21 2.43
C PRO A 102 13.48 -10.38 3.41
N VAL A 103 12.67 -10.22 4.45
CA VAL A 103 12.48 -11.22 5.51
C VAL A 103 11.50 -12.32 5.12
N LYS A 104 10.65 -12.06 4.12
CA LYS A 104 9.64 -13.01 3.64
C LYS A 104 9.29 -12.74 2.18
N TYR A 105 8.94 -13.82 1.48
CA TYR A 105 8.47 -13.80 0.11
C TYR A 105 7.12 -14.50 -0.01
N LYS A 106 6.27 -13.99 -0.89
CA LYS A 106 5.06 -14.65 -1.37
C LYS A 106 5.12 -14.73 -2.90
N GLY A 107 5.14 -15.93 -3.44
CA GLY A 107 5.25 -16.15 -4.88
C GLY A 107 6.64 -15.84 -5.44
N VAL A 108 6.73 -15.75 -6.77
CA VAL A 108 7.97 -15.42 -7.49
C VAL A 108 7.86 -13.99 -8.02
N LEU A 109 8.88 -13.17 -7.75
CA LEU A 109 8.98 -11.82 -8.28
C LEU A 109 9.91 -11.83 -9.51
N ASN A 110 9.36 -11.45 -10.66
CA ASN A 110 10.05 -11.45 -11.94
C ASN A 110 10.59 -10.07 -12.31
N ASN A 111 9.96 -9.00 -11.82
CA ASN A 111 10.32 -7.63 -12.22
C ASN A 111 11.27 -6.91 -11.25
N VAL A 112 11.62 -7.52 -10.12
CA VAL A 112 12.47 -6.88 -9.10
C VAL A 112 13.62 -7.79 -8.71
N ASP A 113 14.79 -7.17 -8.52
CA ASP A 113 15.95 -7.75 -7.86
C ASP A 113 16.24 -6.98 -6.58
N PHE A 114 16.56 -7.70 -5.50
CA PHE A 114 16.86 -7.14 -4.19
C PHE A 114 18.36 -7.12 -3.97
N HIS A 115 18.88 -5.96 -3.60
CA HIS A 115 20.30 -5.74 -3.39
C HIS A 115 20.53 -5.14 -2.01
N VAL A 116 21.53 -5.65 -1.30
CA VAL A 116 21.98 -5.07 -0.03
C VAL A 116 23.01 -3.98 -0.30
N SER A 117 22.77 -2.77 0.20
CA SER A 117 23.64 -1.60 0.04
C SER A 117 23.89 -0.91 1.39
N SER A 118 24.85 0.01 1.45
CA SER A 118 25.18 0.79 2.64
C SER A 118 24.23 1.98 2.85
N TYR A 119 24.29 2.61 4.03
CA TYR A 119 23.28 3.56 4.54
C TYR A 119 23.02 4.80 3.66
N ASP A 120 23.94 5.13 2.77
CA ASP A 120 23.97 6.40 2.05
C ASP A 120 23.86 6.16 0.54
N SER A 121 22.66 5.78 0.11
CA SER A 121 22.34 5.67 -1.32
C SER A 121 21.78 7.00 -1.84
N ASN A 122 22.38 7.51 -2.92
CA ASN A 122 21.89 8.68 -3.66
C ASN A 122 20.73 8.33 -4.62
N GLU A 123 20.21 7.12 -4.52
CA GLU A 123 19.11 6.60 -5.33
C GLU A 123 17.75 7.11 -4.84
N ILE A 124 16.70 6.76 -5.58
CA ILE A 124 15.35 7.30 -5.34
C ILE A 124 14.78 6.68 -4.08
N LYS A 125 14.42 7.49 -3.08
CA LYS A 125 13.74 7.00 -1.87
C LYS A 125 12.30 6.66 -2.20
N TYR A 126 11.77 5.58 -1.61
CA TYR A 126 10.37 5.17 -1.84
C TYR A 126 9.35 6.29 -1.54
N ARG A 127 9.66 7.19 -0.59
CA ARG A 127 8.79 8.32 -0.21
C ARG A 127 8.69 9.41 -1.28
N ASP A 128 9.68 9.48 -2.17
CA ASP A 128 9.73 10.45 -3.27
C ASP A 128 8.97 9.96 -4.50
N LEU A 129 8.46 8.72 -4.46
CA LEU A 129 7.62 8.15 -5.51
C LEU A 129 6.22 8.76 -5.54
N ARG A 130 5.56 8.61 -6.69
CA ARG A 130 4.12 8.85 -6.79
C ARG A 130 3.40 7.91 -5.84
N TYR A 131 2.46 8.43 -5.07
CA TYR A 131 1.69 7.63 -4.14
C TYR A 131 0.19 7.81 -4.34
N SER A 132 -0.58 6.79 -3.95
CA SER A 132 -2.03 6.84 -3.83
C SER A 132 -2.48 6.15 -2.55
N TYR A 133 -3.71 6.45 -2.13
CA TYR A 133 -4.35 5.71 -1.04
C TYR A 133 -5.09 4.52 -1.61
N LEU A 134 -4.79 3.33 -1.09
CA LEU A 134 -5.56 2.14 -1.35
C LEU A 134 -6.78 2.12 -0.44
N ILE A 135 -7.94 2.09 -1.07
CA ILE A 135 -9.23 1.93 -0.43
C ILE A 135 -9.77 0.60 -0.96
N PHE A 136 -10.09 -0.32 -0.04
CA PHE A 136 -10.69 -1.64 -0.32
C PHE A 136 -10.10 -2.42 -1.49
#